data_AF-A0A094B7Q3-F1
#
_entry.id   AF-A0A094B7Q3-F1
#
_cell.length_a   1.000
_cell.length_b   1.000
_cell.length_c   1.000
_cell.angle_alpha   90.00
_cell.angle_beta   90.00
_cell.angle_gamma   90.00
#
_symmetry.space_group_name_H-M   'P 1'
#
loop_
_entity.id
_entity.type
_entity.pdbx_description
1 polymer ?
#
loop_
_entity_poly.entity_id
_entity_poly.type
_entity_poly.pdbx_seq_one_letter_code
_entity_poly.pdbx_strand_id
1 'polypeptide(L)'
;MGQGVSKGQRNNAYCVLKKLQNYYEKEKRRKMKHHSELKHSQREKRLNNNLIEVVQAMLDLAIQEHQLLEASNKVFELVMLNAKVKKLVPILETICSGAISENLWQEATEIVRVFKAIPDYEKVAKEPLARLRSMWYGAEGIRWASGSALF
;
A
#
# COMPACT_ATOMS: atom_id res chain seq x y z
N MET A 1 13.36 -28.92 1.08
CA MET A 1 14.08 -27.68 0.71
C MET A 1 13.35 -27.05 -0.45
N GLY A 2 12.55 -26.00 -0.20
CA GLY A 2 11.77 -25.35 -1.25
C GLY A 2 12.69 -24.58 -2.19
N GLN A 3 12.53 -24.78 -3.50
CA GLN A 3 13.22 -23.99 -4.51
C GLN A 3 12.77 -22.52 -4.35
N GLY A 4 13.62 -21.71 -3.72
CA GLY A 4 13.38 -20.28 -3.60
C GLY A 4 13.36 -19.65 -4.99
N VAL A 5 12.34 -18.86 -5.28
CA VAL A 5 12.28 -18.02 -6.49
C VAL A 5 13.54 -17.15 -6.53
N SER A 6 14.26 -17.15 -7.64
CA SER A 6 15.51 -16.40 -7.75
C SER A 6 15.26 -14.89 -7.78
N LYS A 7 16.23 -14.08 -7.31
CA LYS A 7 16.17 -12.62 -7.39
C LYS A 7 15.89 -12.12 -8.82
N GLY A 8 16.45 -12.80 -9.83
CA GLY A 8 16.20 -12.50 -11.24
C GLY A 8 14.73 -12.71 -11.66
N GLN A 9 14.11 -13.79 -11.18
CA GLN A 9 12.68 -14.04 -11.43
C GLN A 9 11.78 -12.98 -10.79
N ARG A 10 12.12 -12.53 -9.58
CA ARG A 10 11.36 -11.49 -8.87
C ARG A 10 11.50 -10.11 -9.52
N ASN A 11 12.71 -9.73 -9.92
CA ASN A 11 12.94 -8.50 -10.67
C ASN A 11 12.16 -8.49 -11.99
N ASN A 12 12.12 -9.63 -12.70
CA ASN A 12 11.32 -9.76 -13.90
C ASN A 12 9.82 -9.62 -13.62
N ALA A 13 9.32 -10.30 -12.58
CA ALA A 13 7.92 -10.18 -12.15
C ALA A 13 7.54 -8.73 -11.83
N TYR A 14 8.38 -8.00 -11.08
CA TYR A 14 8.16 -6.59 -10.79
C TYR A 14 8.11 -5.74 -12.06
N CYS A 15 9.04 -5.95 -13.00
CA CYS A 15 9.06 -5.24 -14.29
C CYS A 15 7.78 -5.49 -15.12
N VAL A 16 7.31 -6.73 -15.16
CA VAL A 16 6.06 -7.10 -15.86
C VAL A 16 4.86 -6.44 -15.18
N LEU A 17 4.75 -6.53 -13.86
CA LEU A 17 3.68 -5.91 -13.09
C LEU A 17 3.64 -4.39 -13.28
N LYS A 18 4.80 -3.73 -13.27
CA LYS A 18 4.88 -2.27 -13.50
C LYS A 18 4.40 -1.88 -14.90
N LYS A 19 4.72 -2.68 -15.92
CA LYS A 19 4.20 -2.46 -17.28
C LYS A 19 2.69 -2.64 -17.35
N LEU A 20 2.15 -3.66 -16.68
CA LEU A 20 0.70 -3.90 -16.60
C LEU A 20 -0.03 -2.77 -15.86
N GLN A 21 0.52 -2.30 -14.74
CA GLN A 21 0.00 -1.16 -13.99
C GLN A 21 -0.13 0.06 -14.92
N ASN A 22 0.97 0.43 -15.59
CA ASN A 22 1.01 1.56 -16.51
C ASN A 22 0.01 1.42 -17.67
N TYR A 23 -0.17 0.19 -18.18
CA TYR A 23 -1.14 -0.09 -19.24
C TYR A 23 -2.57 0.16 -18.76
N TYR A 24 -2.95 -0.41 -17.62
CA TYR A 24 -4.31 -0.27 -17.09
C TYR A 24 -4.64 1.16 -16.66
N GLU A 25 -3.67 1.91 -16.11
CA GLU A 25 -3.83 3.34 -15.81
C GLU A 25 -4.09 4.17 -17.08
N LYS A 26 -3.33 3.91 -18.16
CA LYS A 26 -3.53 4.59 -19.46
C LYS A 26 -4.90 4.28 -20.04
N GLU A 27 -5.32 3.02 -20.01
CA GLU A 27 -6.63 2.60 -20.52
C GLU A 27 -7.78 3.22 -19.70
N LYS A 28 -7.65 3.30 -18.38
CA LYS A 28 -8.61 4.00 -17.51
C LYS A 28 -8.73 5.49 -17.88
N ARG A 29 -7.60 6.19 -18.04
CA ARG A 29 -7.57 7.60 -18.44
C ARG A 29 -8.19 7.85 -19.82
N ARG A 30 -7.93 6.97 -20.80
CA ARG A 30 -8.54 7.07 -22.15
C ARG A 30 -10.06 6.99 -22.09
N LYS A 31 -10.62 6.12 -21.25
CA LYS A 31 -12.07 5.97 -21.12
C LYS A 31 -12.75 7.12 -20.41
N MET A 32 -12.10 7.70 -19.39
CA MET A 32 -12.60 8.93 -18.75
C MET A 32 -12.78 10.08 -19.76
N LYS A 33 -11.98 10.11 -20.83
CA LYS A 33 -12.09 11.14 -21.89
C LYS A 33 -13.20 10.88 -22.92
N HIS A 34 -13.71 9.66 -23.05
CA HIS A 34 -14.64 9.27 -24.12
C HIS A 34 -16.00 8.82 -23.56
N HIS A 35 -16.63 9.65 -22.72
CA HIS A 35 -17.91 9.34 -22.08
C HIS A 35 -19.04 9.09 -23.11
N SER A 36 -19.42 7.82 -23.29
CA SER A 36 -20.72 7.42 -23.82
C SER A 36 -21.33 6.36 -22.90
N GLU A 37 -22.65 6.43 -22.69
CA GLU A 37 -23.31 5.83 -21.54
C GLU A 37 -23.72 4.36 -21.76
N LEU A 38 -23.77 3.62 -20.65
CA LEU A 38 -24.20 2.23 -20.46
C LEU A 38 -23.21 1.09 -20.80
N LYS A 39 -22.70 0.94 -22.04
CA LYS A 39 -21.78 -0.18 -22.36
C LYS A 39 -20.37 -0.03 -21.73
N HIS A 40 -20.02 1.19 -21.31
CA HIS A 40 -18.70 1.51 -20.75
C HIS A 40 -18.52 1.08 -19.28
N SER A 41 -19.60 1.02 -18.47
CA SER A 41 -19.55 0.75 -17.03
C SER A 41 -18.94 -0.61 -16.69
N GLN A 42 -19.37 -1.69 -17.34
CA GLN A 42 -18.81 -3.03 -17.07
C GLN A 42 -17.34 -3.12 -17.48
N ARG A 43 -16.97 -2.54 -18.62
CA ARG A 43 -15.59 -2.58 -19.11
C ARG A 43 -14.66 -1.70 -18.26
N GLU A 44 -15.16 -0.60 -17.70
CA GLU A 44 -14.44 0.24 -16.75
C GLU A 44 -14.25 -0.46 -15.41
N LYS A 45 -15.31 -1.07 -14.88
CA LYS A 45 -15.24 -1.90 -13.67
C LYS A 45 -14.21 -3.03 -13.81
N ARG A 46 -14.17 -3.70 -14.97
CA ARG A 46 -13.16 -4.72 -15.28
C ARG A 46 -11.74 -4.15 -15.28
N LEU A 47 -11.50 -3.00 -15.93
CA LEU A 47 -10.17 -2.38 -15.90
C LEU A 47 -9.75 -1.99 -14.47
N ASN A 48 -10.67 -1.45 -13.66
CA ASN A 48 -10.38 -1.09 -12.28
C ASN A 48 -10.07 -2.34 -11.43
N ASN A 49 -10.83 -3.42 -11.61
CA ASN A 49 -10.56 -4.69 -10.93
C ASN A 49 -9.19 -5.27 -11.33
N ASN A 50 -8.87 -5.30 -12.63
CA ASN A 50 -7.58 -5.78 -13.10
C ASN A 50 -6.42 -4.93 -12.56
N LEU A 51 -6.61 -3.60 -12.49
CA LEU A 51 -5.61 -2.71 -11.90
C LEU A 51 -5.44 -2.99 -10.39
N ILE A 52 -6.54 -3.20 -9.66
CA ILE A 52 -6.48 -3.61 -8.25
C ILE A 52 -5.69 -4.91 -8.07
N GLU A 53 -5.95 -5.92 -8.90
CA GLU A 53 -5.23 -7.21 -8.84
C GLU A 53 -3.74 -7.04 -9.11
N VAL A 54 -3.36 -6.21 -10.09
CA VAL A 54 -1.94 -5.92 -10.38
C VAL A 54 -1.28 -5.20 -9.20
N VAL A 55 -1.93 -4.19 -8.62
CA VAL A 55 -1.39 -3.46 -7.47
C VAL A 55 -1.30 -4.35 -6.23
N GLN A 56 -2.25 -5.28 -6.04
CA GLN A 56 -2.18 -6.31 -4.99
C GLN A 56 -0.99 -7.24 -5.17
N ALA A 57 -0.74 -7.73 -6.39
CA ALA A 57 0.43 -8.56 -6.66
C ALA A 57 1.76 -7.80 -6.43
N MET A 58 1.79 -6.49 -6.74
CA MET A 58 2.94 -5.65 -6.42
C MET A 58 3.12 -5.43 -4.92
N LEU A 59 2.03 -5.25 -4.17
CA LEU A 59 2.05 -5.16 -2.71
C LEU A 59 2.62 -6.44 -2.08
N ASP A 60 2.13 -7.60 -2.50
CA ASP A 60 2.60 -8.90 -1.99
C ASP A 60 4.10 -9.08 -2.25
N LEU A 61 4.57 -8.69 -3.44
CA LEU A 61 5.98 -8.75 -3.78
C LEU A 61 6.82 -7.78 -2.93
N ALA A 62 6.34 -6.55 -2.72
CA ALA A 62 7.02 -5.56 -1.88
C ALA A 62 7.12 -6.03 -0.42
N ILE A 63 6.08 -6.64 0.13
CA ILE A 63 6.11 -7.24 1.47
C ILE A 63 7.11 -8.40 1.52
N GLN A 64 7.10 -9.30 0.53
CA GLN A 64 8.04 -10.44 0.47
C GLN A 64 9.51 -10.00 0.37
N GLU A 65 9.77 -8.92 -0.36
CA GLU A 65 11.11 -8.32 -0.50
C GLU A 65 11.45 -7.36 0.63
N HIS A 66 10.57 -7.23 1.64
CA HIS A 66 10.76 -6.35 2.78
C HIS A 66 10.94 -4.87 2.41
N GLN A 67 10.34 -4.44 1.29
CA GLN A 67 10.36 -3.06 0.81
C GLN A 67 9.20 -2.29 1.43
N LEU A 68 9.32 -1.97 2.72
CA LEU A 68 8.22 -1.42 3.53
C LEU A 68 7.60 -0.13 2.96
N LEU A 69 8.43 0.79 2.45
CA LEU A 69 7.94 2.03 1.83
C LEU A 69 7.21 1.78 0.50
N GLU A 70 7.72 0.87 -0.34
CA GLU A 70 7.02 0.51 -1.59
C GLU A 70 5.69 -0.17 -1.28
N ALA A 71 5.65 -1.06 -0.27
CA ALA A 71 4.44 -1.72 0.17
C ALA A 71 3.38 -0.70 0.65
N SER A 72 3.76 0.32 1.43
CA SER A 72 2.81 1.35 1.86
C SER A 72 2.31 2.22 0.70
N ASN A 73 3.16 2.53 -0.28
CA ASN A 73 2.75 3.19 -1.53
C ASN A 73 1.71 2.36 -2.28
N LYS A 74 1.88 1.03 -2.36
CA LYS A 74 0.86 0.15 -2.97
C LYS A 74 -0.44 0.11 -2.19
N VAL A 75 -0.40 0.17 -0.87
CA VAL A 75 -1.63 0.31 -0.08
C VAL A 75 -2.33 1.64 -0.38
N PHE A 76 -1.59 2.75 -0.47
CA PHE A 76 -2.15 4.05 -0.85
C PHE A 76 -2.84 3.99 -2.23
N GLU A 77 -2.18 3.39 -3.23
CA GLU A 77 -2.77 3.17 -4.56
C GLU A 77 -4.07 2.36 -4.49
N LEU A 78 -4.12 1.29 -3.67
CA LEU A 78 -5.33 0.48 -3.48
C LEU A 78 -6.48 1.26 -2.84
N VAL A 79 -6.17 2.15 -1.90
CA VAL A 79 -7.16 3.08 -1.32
C VAL A 79 -7.75 3.97 -2.42
N MET A 80 -6.90 4.58 -3.26
CA MET A 80 -7.34 5.43 -4.37
C MET A 80 -8.17 4.68 -5.43
N LEU A 81 -8.00 3.35 -5.53
CA LEU A 81 -8.79 2.49 -6.41
C LEU A 81 -10.10 1.99 -5.78
N ASN A 82 -10.44 2.43 -4.57
CA ASN A 82 -11.58 1.98 -3.77
C ASN A 82 -11.56 0.45 -3.52
N ALA A 83 -10.37 -0.12 -3.30
CA ALA A 83 -10.24 -1.50 -2.86
C ALA A 83 -10.86 -1.69 -1.46
N LYS A 84 -11.04 -2.96 -1.05
CA LYS A 84 -11.69 -3.29 0.24
C LYS A 84 -10.84 -2.82 1.43
N VAL A 85 -11.15 -1.62 1.93
CA VAL A 85 -10.48 -0.91 3.04
C VAL A 85 -10.23 -1.79 4.28
N LYS A 86 -11.20 -2.65 4.65
CA LYS A 86 -11.08 -3.55 5.82
C LYS A 86 -9.85 -4.46 5.78
N LYS A 87 -9.30 -4.73 4.58
CA LYS A 87 -8.08 -5.53 4.41
C LYS A 87 -6.80 -4.69 4.44
N LEU A 88 -6.88 -3.38 4.23
CA LEU A 88 -5.72 -2.51 4.07
C LEU A 88 -5.15 -2.03 5.41
N VAL A 89 -6.03 -1.78 6.39
CA VAL A 89 -5.64 -1.32 7.74
C VAL A 89 -4.67 -2.30 8.43
N PRO A 90 -4.93 -3.62 8.50
CA PRO A 90 -3.99 -4.56 9.13
C PRO A 90 -2.65 -4.66 8.39
N ILE A 91 -2.66 -4.47 7.07
CA ILE A 91 -1.44 -4.48 6.26
C ILE A 91 -0.56 -3.27 6.58
N LEU A 92 -1.14 -2.07 6.63
CA LEU A 92 -0.40 -0.86 7.05
C LEU A 92 0.15 -1.00 8.46
N GLU A 93 -0.63 -1.57 9.38
CA GLU A 93 -0.16 -1.82 10.73
C GLU A 93 1.06 -2.75 10.73
N THR A 94 1.00 -3.84 9.98
CA THR A 94 2.11 -4.79 9.86
C THR A 94 3.36 -4.10 9.30
N ILE A 95 3.24 -3.39 8.18
CA ILE A 95 4.36 -2.70 7.53
C ILE A 95 4.96 -1.63 8.46
N CYS A 96 4.11 -0.85 9.14
CA CYS A 96 4.55 0.20 10.05
C CYS A 96 5.24 -0.37 11.30
N SER A 97 4.69 -1.43 11.89
CA SER A 97 5.28 -2.11 13.04
C SER A 97 6.66 -2.69 12.71
N GLY A 98 6.85 -3.22 11.49
CA GLY A 98 8.15 -3.65 10.98
C GLY A 98 9.14 -2.49 10.89
N ALA A 99 8.73 -1.38 10.28
CA ALA A 99 9.59 -0.20 10.16
C ALA A 99 10.00 0.37 11.53
N ILE A 100 9.08 0.40 12.50
CA ILE A 100 9.37 0.82 13.88
C ILE A 100 10.39 -0.14 14.53
N SER A 101 10.16 -1.45 14.41
CA SER A 101 11.02 -2.48 15.02
C SER A 101 12.44 -2.48 14.46
N GLU A 102 12.59 -2.10 13.19
CA GLU A 102 13.88 -2.00 12.50
C GLU A 102 14.53 -0.62 12.60
N ASN A 103 13.93 0.29 13.37
CA ASN A 103 14.41 1.65 13.57
C ASN A 103 14.42 2.51 12.29
N LEU A 104 13.56 2.18 11.33
CA LEU A 104 13.36 2.88 10.06
C LEU A 104 12.35 4.03 10.26
N TRP A 105 12.71 5.02 11.08
CA TRP A 105 11.78 6.04 11.59
C TRP A 105 11.16 6.94 10.51
N GLN A 106 11.95 7.30 9.49
CA GLN A 106 11.45 8.09 8.36
C GLN A 106 10.40 7.30 7.57
N GLU A 107 10.65 6.02 7.32
CA GLU A 107 9.73 5.15 6.60
C GLU A 107 8.47 4.91 7.44
N ALA A 108 8.62 4.61 8.72
CA ALA A 108 7.50 4.48 9.65
C ALA A 108 6.62 5.75 9.66
N THR A 109 7.23 6.93 9.64
CA THR A 109 6.53 8.22 9.53
C THR A 109 5.70 8.32 8.25
N GLU A 110 6.29 7.98 7.10
CA GLU A 110 5.56 8.00 5.81
C GLU A 110 4.45 6.95 5.78
N ILE A 111 4.69 5.75 6.31
CA ILE A 111 3.69 4.68 6.39
C ILE A 111 2.48 5.11 7.25
N VAL A 112 2.71 5.76 8.40
CA VAL A 112 1.63 6.28 9.26
C VAL A 112 0.73 7.26 8.52
N ARG A 113 1.30 8.12 7.65
CA ARG A 113 0.51 9.08 6.88
C ARG A 113 -0.47 8.40 5.92
N VAL A 114 -0.16 7.20 5.43
CA VAL A 114 -1.06 6.46 4.51
C VAL A 114 -2.39 6.10 5.19
N PHE A 115 -2.43 5.93 6.52
CA PHE A 115 -3.69 5.70 7.22
C PHE A 115 -4.69 6.83 6.98
N LYS A 116 -4.24 8.09 6.85
CA LYS A 116 -5.14 9.24 6.61
C LYS A 116 -5.84 9.21 5.25
N ALA A 117 -5.32 8.43 4.30
CA ALA A 117 -5.98 8.23 3.01
C ALA A 117 -7.19 7.30 3.13
N ILE A 118 -7.25 6.47 4.17
CA ILE A 118 -8.31 5.48 4.34
C ILE A 118 -9.64 6.17 4.70
N PRO A 119 -10.75 5.85 4.01
CA PRO A 119 -12.08 6.29 4.41
C PRO A 119 -12.39 5.90 5.86
N ASP A 120 -12.91 6.86 6.63
CA ASP A 120 -13.21 6.71 8.06
C ASP A 120 -12.03 6.24 8.93
N TYR A 121 -10.78 6.58 8.56
CA TYR A 121 -9.59 6.07 9.25
C TYR A 121 -9.61 6.32 10.77
N GLU A 122 -10.14 7.45 11.24
CA GLU A 122 -10.22 7.76 12.67
C GLU A 122 -11.02 6.70 13.44
N LYS A 123 -11.98 6.06 12.78
CA LYS A 123 -12.76 4.96 13.33
C LYS A 123 -12.09 3.60 13.06
N VAL A 124 -11.75 3.31 11.80
CA VAL A 124 -11.29 1.97 11.40
C VAL A 124 -9.85 1.66 11.80
N ALA A 125 -9.02 2.69 11.99
CA ALA A 125 -7.61 2.56 12.34
C ALA A 125 -7.30 3.00 13.77
N LYS A 126 -8.30 3.36 14.59
CA LYS A 126 -8.12 3.81 15.98
C LYS A 126 -7.23 2.87 16.81
N GLU A 127 -7.59 1.59 16.84
CA GLU A 127 -6.86 0.58 17.62
C GLU A 127 -5.47 0.26 17.01
N PRO A 128 -5.33 0.01 15.70
CA PRO A 128 -4.02 -0.10 15.06
C PRO A 128 -3.08 1.07 15.36
N LEU A 129 -3.56 2.31 15.21
CA LEU A 129 -2.76 3.50 15.49
C LEU A 129 -2.39 3.62 16.96
N ALA A 130 -3.27 3.24 17.89
CA ALA A 130 -2.94 3.19 19.31
C ALA A 130 -1.82 2.18 19.63
N ARG A 131 -1.83 1.01 18.99
CA ARG A 131 -0.77 0.00 19.14
C ARG A 131 0.56 0.50 18.56
N LEU A 132 0.54 1.06 17.34
CA LEU A 132 1.73 1.65 16.72
C LEU A 132 2.29 2.80 17.55
N ARG A 133 1.42 3.65 18.11
CA ARG A 133 1.80 4.73 19.03
C ARG A 133 2.50 4.18 20.27
N SER A 134 1.97 3.11 20.86
CA SER A 134 2.61 2.45 22.00
C SER A 134 3.98 1.88 21.65
N MET A 135 4.14 1.27 20.46
CA MET A 135 5.43 0.78 19.98
C MET A 135 6.42 1.93 19.78
N TRP A 136 5.97 3.04 19.19
CA TRP A 136 6.79 4.21 18.91
C TRP A 136 7.36 4.82 20.19
N TYR A 137 6.52 5.04 21.22
CA TYR A 137 6.95 5.63 22.48
C TYR A 137 7.63 4.66 23.45
N GLY A 138 7.39 3.36 23.31
CA GLY A 138 8.10 2.32 24.06
C GLY A 138 9.54 2.10 23.59
N ALA A 139 9.93 2.67 22.46
CA ALA A 139 11.25 2.47 21.86
C ALA A 139 12.28 3.48 22.43
N GLU A 140 13.30 3.01 23.17
CA GLU A 140 14.31 3.86 23.84
C GLU A 140 15.19 4.69 22.86
N GLY A 141 15.70 5.86 23.29
CA GLY A 141 16.72 6.67 22.57
C GLY A 141 16.32 8.12 22.18
N ILE A 142 17.13 8.78 21.33
CA ILE A 142 17.07 10.22 20.92
C ILE A 142 15.84 10.55 20.03
N ARG A 143 14.78 9.74 20.11
CA ARG A 143 13.69 9.58 19.14
C ARG A 143 12.55 10.60 19.24
N TRP A 144 12.72 11.66 20.02
CA TRP A 144 11.65 12.62 20.32
C TRP A 144 11.66 13.88 19.45
N ALA A 145 12.72 14.17 18.71
CA ALA A 145 12.84 15.45 18.00
C ALA A 145 11.90 15.60 16.78
N SER A 146 11.33 14.50 16.25
CA SER A 146 10.49 14.53 15.03
C SER A 146 9.12 13.85 15.15
N GLY A 147 8.80 13.19 16.27
CA GLY A 147 7.65 12.28 16.38
C GLY A 147 6.43 12.78 17.17
N SER A 148 6.50 13.92 17.87
CA SER A 148 5.40 14.35 18.76
C SER A 148 4.10 14.73 18.05
N ALA A 149 4.14 14.97 16.73
CA ALA A 149 2.97 15.35 15.91
C ALA A 149 2.44 14.22 15.01
N LEU A 150 2.96 13.00 15.12
CA LEU A 150 2.68 11.91 14.17
C LEU A 150 1.37 11.15 14.49
N PHE A 151 1.06 10.92 15.77
CA PHE A 151 -0.06 10.08 16.26
C PHE A 151 -1.04 10.82 17.16
#